data_AF-A0A7D5R6A6-F1
#
_entry.id   AF-A0A7D5R6A6-F1
#
_cell.length_a   1.000
_cell.length_b   1.000
_cell.length_c   1.000
_cell.angle_alpha   90.00
_cell.angle_beta   90.00
_cell.angle_gamma   90.00
#
_symmetry.space_group_name_H-M   'P 1'
#
loop_
_entity.id
_entity.type
_entity.pdbx_description
1 polymer ?
#
loop_
_entity_poly.entity_id
_entity_poly.type
_entity_poly.pdbx_seq_one_letter_code
_entity_poly.pdbx_strand_id
1 'polypeptide(L)'
;MIDLKTLIINILIKVFTYSYVMNKTSIVSISDIHIGNNSIACWYNKGYHEPYLNRVLEYVISQKDNLKEFIILGDLFDFWTYPPDVQPPTVEDIIKANPGIFANKGTLDTVVSALDGNVSYVVGNHDISITQADLDKIPLSGGYKITKQTDEYTVGNCLFTHGHLFTIFNAPDPVNPIPLGHFVTRLIAYYVQQQGTPAWQITGFGAPAERQILLDKAFLPALKFIVKMYAMQKFDASTISDFVDIWVQVSKFPTTGVFKMADGSTKTIDDVKSDYANLFTTWVNKYGVEYVQKSIYTDGMARSMSWFTQQAALKNNADLTITGHTHWPTSGVKALADDVNCGFECFAEPDSTTSRYSFAEVTNVDTTPTPTIYDVTKGPHGGYLCNEASGIPQGDIVFILPKLPTPMDYSCFVRIVNNSSNTLTLTKSTNPNGKWVLKPSASIAPNSRSGFWLQDSLGIHGADGSVTYSNNGSNIVLNFDCPTGLFSNKVSVTGSNVSYRAKIGNGPWKNNSVDPKGHPLSVEFTVS
;
A
#
# COMPACT_ATOMS: atom_id res chain seq x y z
N MET A 1 -57.35 -7.21 -32.93
CA MET A 1 -56.18 -8.02 -33.35
C MET A 1 -54.95 -7.16 -33.16
N ILE A 2 -54.08 -7.51 -32.22
CA ILE A 2 -52.78 -6.83 -32.05
C ILE A 2 -51.91 -7.22 -33.24
N ASP A 3 -51.36 -6.24 -33.96
CA ASP A 3 -50.50 -6.45 -35.11
C ASP A 3 -49.25 -7.25 -34.70
N LEU A 4 -49.08 -8.42 -35.32
CA LEU A 4 -48.00 -9.35 -35.04
C LEU A 4 -46.63 -8.70 -35.31
N LYS A 5 -46.52 -7.75 -36.25
CA LYS A 5 -45.28 -6.99 -36.49
C LYS A 5 -44.92 -6.10 -35.32
N THR A 6 -45.89 -5.39 -34.76
CA THR A 6 -45.70 -4.51 -33.59
C THR A 6 -45.31 -5.32 -32.34
N LEU A 7 -45.86 -6.52 -32.16
CA LEU A 7 -45.49 -7.42 -31.07
C LEU A 7 -44.06 -7.97 -31.24
N ILE A 8 -43.68 -8.38 -32.45
CA ILE A 8 -42.33 -8.89 -32.75
C ILE A 8 -41.28 -7.78 -32.61
N ILE A 9 -41.57 -6.56 -33.05
CA ILE A 9 -40.66 -5.41 -32.87
C ILE A 9 -40.49 -5.08 -31.39
N ASN A 10 -41.56 -5.10 -30.58
CA ASN A 10 -41.45 -4.85 -29.14
C ASN A 10 -40.73 -5.98 -28.39
N ILE A 11 -40.88 -7.24 -28.82
CA ILE A 11 -40.12 -8.36 -28.27
C ILE A 11 -38.66 -8.27 -28.69
N LEU A 12 -38.35 -7.95 -29.95
CA LEU A 12 -36.97 -7.75 -30.40
C LEU A 12 -36.32 -6.55 -29.71
N ILE A 13 -37.03 -5.43 -29.54
CA ILE A 13 -36.54 -4.28 -28.76
C ILE A 13 -36.30 -4.71 -27.31
N LYS A 14 -37.20 -5.45 -26.66
CA LYS A 14 -36.99 -5.97 -25.28
C LYS A 14 -35.85 -6.99 -25.18
N VAL A 15 -35.66 -7.85 -26.18
CA VAL A 15 -34.59 -8.85 -26.23
C VAL A 15 -33.23 -8.19 -26.54
N PHE A 16 -33.21 -7.10 -27.32
CA PHE A 16 -32.00 -6.30 -27.57
C PHE A 16 -31.75 -5.20 -26.51
N THR A 17 -32.74 -4.84 -25.68
CA THR A 17 -32.57 -3.96 -24.49
C THR A 17 -32.36 -4.71 -23.19
N TYR A 18 -32.39 -6.05 -23.21
CA TYR A 18 -31.46 -6.82 -22.37
C TYR A 18 -30.05 -6.64 -22.94
N SER A 19 -29.56 -5.40 -22.93
CA SER A 19 -28.14 -5.18 -22.78
C SER A 19 -27.78 -5.98 -21.53
N TYR A 20 -26.98 -7.03 -21.70
CA TYR A 20 -26.24 -7.58 -20.58
C TYR A 20 -25.64 -6.35 -19.88
N VAL A 21 -26.16 -6.00 -18.70
CA VAL A 21 -25.44 -5.10 -17.82
C VAL A 21 -24.20 -5.90 -17.48
N MET A 22 -23.16 -5.71 -18.28
CA MET A 22 -21.84 -6.21 -17.98
C MET A 22 -21.50 -5.55 -16.66
N ASN A 23 -21.64 -6.30 -15.56
CA ASN A 23 -21.23 -5.81 -14.27
C ASN A 23 -19.76 -5.47 -14.40
N LYS A 24 -19.42 -4.20 -14.25
CA LYS A 24 -18.03 -3.75 -14.28
C LYS A 24 -17.29 -4.41 -13.12
N THR A 25 -16.26 -5.20 -13.42
CA THR A 25 -15.56 -6.04 -12.43
C THR A 25 -14.12 -5.62 -12.18
N SER A 26 -13.63 -4.59 -12.87
CA SER A 26 -12.25 -4.14 -12.78
C SER A 26 -12.10 -2.80 -12.04
N ILE A 27 -10.99 -2.64 -11.34
CA ILE A 27 -10.53 -1.35 -10.79
C ILE A 27 -9.12 -1.09 -11.30
N VAL A 28 -8.82 0.15 -11.69
CA VAL A 28 -7.44 0.60 -11.91
C VAL A 28 -7.01 1.50 -10.77
N SER A 29 -5.78 1.31 -10.29
CA SER A 29 -5.18 2.08 -9.21
C SER A 29 -3.83 2.67 -9.64
N ILE A 30 -3.61 3.94 -9.34
CA ILE A 30 -2.32 4.64 -9.45
C ILE A 30 -1.92 5.25 -8.12
N SER A 31 -0.65 5.52 -7.89
CA SER A 31 -0.11 6.13 -6.66
C SER A 31 1.24 6.79 -6.96
N ASP A 32 1.76 7.65 -6.07
CA ASP A 32 3.15 8.13 -6.10
C ASP A 32 3.50 8.96 -7.35
N ILE A 33 2.58 9.82 -7.81
CA ILE A 33 2.79 10.68 -8.99
C ILE A 33 3.54 11.98 -8.62
N HIS A 34 3.43 12.42 -7.37
CA HIS A 34 4.17 13.53 -6.78
C HIS A 34 4.13 14.84 -7.60
N ILE A 35 2.96 15.19 -8.15
CA ILE A 35 2.81 16.39 -8.98
C ILE A 35 2.99 17.63 -8.11
N GLY A 36 4.09 18.35 -8.33
CA GLY A 36 4.36 19.65 -7.75
C GLY A 36 4.23 20.79 -8.78
N ASN A 37 4.79 21.94 -8.45
CA ASN A 37 4.82 23.13 -9.32
C ASN A 37 6.04 23.17 -10.27
N ASN A 38 6.70 22.04 -10.53
CA ASN A 38 7.94 21.92 -11.33
C ASN A 38 9.16 22.65 -10.71
N SER A 39 9.16 22.87 -9.39
CA SER A 39 10.36 23.31 -8.67
C SER A 39 11.51 22.33 -8.90
N ILE A 40 12.75 22.82 -8.81
CA ILE A 40 13.96 22.03 -9.05
C ILE A 40 14.04 20.78 -8.16
N ALA A 41 13.51 20.84 -6.94
CA ALA A 41 13.53 19.73 -6.00
C ALA A 41 12.35 18.74 -6.16
N CYS A 42 11.31 19.09 -6.92
CA CYS A 42 10.18 18.21 -7.18
C CYS A 42 10.64 16.98 -7.96
N TRP A 43 10.19 15.80 -7.52
CA TRP A 43 10.43 14.56 -8.25
C TRP A 43 9.71 14.58 -9.59
N TYR A 44 8.44 15.01 -9.61
CA TYR A 44 7.70 15.20 -10.84
C TYR A 44 8.19 16.41 -11.64
N ASN A 45 8.32 16.20 -12.94
CA ASN A 45 8.53 17.24 -13.94
C ASN A 45 7.60 17.01 -15.12
N LYS A 46 6.80 18.02 -15.48
CA LYS A 46 5.80 17.91 -16.54
C LYS A 46 6.38 17.58 -17.91
N GLY A 47 7.60 18.04 -18.22
CA GLY A 47 8.24 17.78 -19.50
C GLY A 47 8.68 16.32 -19.67
N TYR A 48 8.99 15.65 -18.55
CA TYR A 48 9.49 14.28 -18.54
C TYR A 48 8.42 13.25 -18.15
N HIS A 49 7.69 13.50 -17.07
CA HIS A 49 6.78 12.54 -16.42
C HIS A 49 5.35 12.58 -16.97
N GLU A 50 4.85 13.76 -17.36
CA GLU A 50 3.46 13.93 -17.83
C GLU A 50 3.07 13.00 -18.99
N PRO A 51 3.94 12.74 -19.99
CA PRO A 51 3.60 11.80 -21.05
C PRO A 51 3.33 10.36 -20.57
N TYR A 52 4.03 9.91 -19.53
CA TYR A 52 3.79 8.60 -18.93
C TYR A 52 2.45 8.57 -18.19
N LEU A 53 2.18 9.60 -17.38
CA LEU A 53 0.91 9.74 -16.67
C LEU A 53 -0.28 9.81 -17.62
N ASN A 54 -0.19 10.64 -18.67
CA ASN A 54 -1.22 10.75 -19.70
C ASN A 54 -1.53 9.38 -20.30
N ARG A 55 -0.51 8.56 -20.57
CA ARG A 55 -0.72 7.24 -21.14
C ARG A 55 -1.49 6.29 -20.21
N VAL A 56 -1.25 6.36 -18.88
CA VAL A 56 -2.03 5.62 -17.89
C VAL A 56 -3.48 6.10 -17.87
N LEU A 57 -3.70 7.41 -17.84
CA LEU A 57 -5.05 7.98 -17.83
C LEU A 57 -5.82 7.66 -19.12
N GLU A 58 -5.16 7.66 -20.27
CA GLU A 58 -5.72 7.18 -21.54
C GLU A 58 -6.05 5.69 -21.51
N TYR A 59 -5.23 4.87 -20.86
CA TYR A 59 -5.54 3.45 -20.62
C TYR A 59 -6.82 3.32 -19.78
N VAL A 60 -6.97 4.08 -18.70
CA VAL A 60 -8.20 4.11 -17.88
C VAL A 60 -9.42 4.44 -18.73
N ILE A 61 -9.35 5.49 -19.56
CA ILE A 61 -10.43 5.86 -20.49
C ILE A 61 -10.77 4.71 -21.44
N SER A 62 -9.76 4.01 -21.96
CA SER A 62 -9.96 2.87 -22.87
C SER A 62 -10.63 1.66 -22.20
N GLN A 63 -10.56 1.56 -20.87
CA GLN A 63 -11.17 0.47 -20.09
C GLN A 63 -12.51 0.83 -19.47
N LYS A 64 -13.07 2.02 -19.74
CA LYS A 64 -14.28 2.55 -19.06
C LYS A 64 -15.49 1.62 -19.02
N ASP A 65 -15.65 0.74 -20.02
CA ASP A 65 -16.78 -0.19 -20.11
C ASP A 65 -16.63 -1.38 -19.15
N ASN A 66 -15.40 -1.68 -18.71
CA ASN A 66 -15.05 -2.73 -17.74
C ASN A 66 -14.74 -2.18 -16.34
N LEU A 67 -14.37 -0.90 -16.23
CA LEU A 67 -13.94 -0.26 -14.99
C LEU A 67 -15.10 0.18 -14.10
N LYS A 68 -15.19 -0.46 -12.94
CA LYS A 68 -16.07 -0.08 -11.83
C LYS A 68 -15.64 1.27 -11.27
N GLU A 69 -14.34 1.47 -11.08
CA GLU A 69 -13.79 2.64 -10.41
C GLU A 69 -12.32 2.85 -10.80
N PHE A 70 -11.88 4.10 -10.80
CA PHE A 70 -10.46 4.47 -10.85
C PHE A 70 -10.05 5.04 -9.49
N ILE A 71 -9.02 4.46 -8.88
CA ILE A 71 -8.57 4.84 -7.53
C ILE A 71 -7.20 5.53 -7.63
N ILE A 72 -7.14 6.76 -7.14
CA ILE A 72 -5.91 7.50 -6.92
C ILE A 72 -5.50 7.23 -5.48
N LEU A 73 -4.44 6.47 -5.30
CA LEU A 73 -4.00 5.92 -4.03
C LEU A 73 -2.89 6.76 -3.39
N GLY A 74 -3.13 8.06 -3.30
CA GLY A 74 -2.26 8.98 -2.60
C GLY A 74 -1.07 9.44 -3.40
N ASP A 75 -0.39 10.44 -2.84
CA ASP A 75 0.79 11.07 -3.42
C ASP A 75 0.55 11.51 -4.88
N LEU A 76 -0.66 12.02 -5.18
CA LEU A 76 -0.92 12.70 -6.46
C LEU A 76 -0.32 14.10 -6.44
N PHE A 77 -0.53 14.83 -5.35
CA PHE A 77 0.06 16.12 -5.11
C PHE A 77 1.32 15.96 -4.25
N ASP A 78 2.32 16.80 -4.48
CA ASP A 78 3.51 16.82 -3.64
C ASP A 78 3.63 18.15 -2.90
N PHE A 79 3.63 18.09 -1.57
CA PHE A 79 3.89 19.24 -0.70
C PHE A 79 5.18 19.09 0.11
N TRP A 80 5.92 17.99 -0.07
CA TRP A 80 7.07 17.63 0.76
C TRP A 80 8.41 17.88 0.07
N THR A 81 8.48 17.82 -1.27
CA THR A 81 9.74 18.03 -2.01
C THR A 81 10.10 19.51 -2.22
N TYR A 82 9.94 20.31 -1.16
CA TYR A 82 10.26 21.73 -1.11
C TYR A 82 11.29 22.02 -0.02
N PRO A 83 12.36 22.80 -0.31
CA PRO A 83 13.35 23.16 0.70
C PRO A 83 12.73 23.76 1.98
N PRO A 84 13.36 23.61 3.16
CA PRO A 84 12.81 24.09 4.43
C PRO A 84 12.50 25.59 4.41
N ASP A 85 13.30 26.39 3.73
CA ASP A 85 13.15 27.85 3.63
C ASP A 85 12.11 28.30 2.58
N VAL A 86 11.48 27.36 1.89
CA VAL A 86 10.42 27.59 0.89
C VAL A 86 9.09 27.10 1.44
N GLN A 87 8.07 27.96 1.47
CA GLN A 87 6.71 27.51 1.79
C GLN A 87 6.20 26.60 0.64
N PRO A 88 5.69 25.39 0.94
CA PRO A 88 5.09 24.53 -0.08
C PRO A 88 3.95 25.25 -0.83
N PRO A 89 3.73 24.95 -2.12
CA PRO A 89 2.67 25.56 -2.91
C PRO A 89 1.28 25.13 -2.43
N THR A 90 0.27 25.90 -2.81
CA THR A 90 -1.13 25.47 -2.64
C THR A 90 -1.54 24.46 -3.72
N VAL A 91 -2.68 23.79 -3.52
CA VAL A 91 -3.29 22.91 -4.54
C VAL A 91 -3.57 23.68 -5.83
N GLU A 92 -4.07 24.90 -5.72
CA GLU A 92 -4.33 25.79 -6.85
C GLU A 92 -3.06 26.13 -7.64
N ASP A 93 -1.94 26.36 -6.95
CA ASP A 93 -0.65 26.61 -7.60
C ASP A 93 -0.19 25.38 -8.40
N ILE A 94 -0.37 24.17 -7.85
CA ILE A 94 -0.02 22.93 -8.55
C ILE A 94 -0.94 22.70 -9.76
N ILE A 95 -2.24 22.89 -9.61
CA ILE A 95 -3.23 22.78 -10.71
C ILE A 95 -2.83 23.74 -11.85
N LYS A 96 -2.52 25.00 -11.51
CA LYS A 96 -2.12 26.03 -12.48
C LYS A 96 -0.81 25.69 -13.20
N ALA A 97 0.13 25.06 -12.50
CA ALA A 97 1.43 24.69 -13.07
C ALA A 97 1.35 23.51 -14.07
N ASN A 98 0.30 22.68 -13.98
CA ASN A 98 0.14 21.43 -14.73
C ASN A 98 -1.23 21.35 -15.45
N PRO A 99 -1.52 22.28 -16.38
CA PRO A 99 -2.83 22.38 -17.02
C PRO A 99 -3.15 21.17 -17.93
N GLY A 100 -2.15 20.45 -18.45
CA GLY A 100 -2.38 19.25 -19.26
C GLY A 100 -3.15 18.15 -18.50
N ILE A 101 -2.90 18.05 -17.19
CA ILE A 101 -3.57 17.10 -16.31
C ILE A 101 -4.83 17.68 -15.72
N PHE A 102 -4.74 18.88 -15.10
CA PHE A 102 -5.78 19.38 -14.20
C PHE A 102 -6.70 20.44 -14.77
N ALA A 103 -6.40 21.08 -15.91
CA ALA A 103 -7.30 22.09 -16.45
C ALA A 103 -8.63 21.47 -16.89
N ASN A 104 -9.64 22.32 -17.15
CA ASN A 104 -10.85 21.86 -17.80
C ASN A 104 -10.49 21.23 -19.17
N LYS A 105 -11.00 20.03 -19.43
CA LYS A 105 -10.62 19.14 -20.55
C LYS A 105 -9.17 18.66 -20.53
N GLY A 106 -8.47 18.80 -19.41
CA GLY A 106 -7.24 18.06 -19.14
C GLY A 106 -7.52 16.56 -19.04
N THR A 107 -6.45 15.77 -19.01
CA THR A 107 -6.58 14.31 -19.06
C THR A 107 -7.34 13.75 -17.85
N LEU A 108 -7.18 14.34 -16.66
CA LEU A 108 -7.91 13.91 -15.47
C LEU A 108 -9.42 14.21 -15.56
N ASP A 109 -9.80 15.39 -16.08
CA ASP A 109 -11.20 15.72 -16.36
C ASP A 109 -11.83 14.73 -17.36
N THR A 110 -11.05 14.35 -18.38
CA THR A 110 -11.49 13.36 -19.38
C THR A 110 -11.72 11.97 -18.74
N VAL A 111 -10.84 11.54 -17.83
CA VAL A 111 -11.03 10.30 -17.07
C VAL A 111 -12.29 10.35 -16.20
N VAL A 112 -12.43 11.40 -15.39
CA VAL A 112 -13.58 11.54 -14.48
C VAL A 112 -14.90 11.53 -15.28
N SER A 113 -14.92 12.26 -16.40
CA SER A 113 -16.08 12.28 -17.30
C SER A 113 -16.35 10.93 -17.96
N ALA A 114 -15.31 10.20 -18.39
CA ALA A 114 -15.46 8.88 -19.01
C ALA A 114 -15.96 7.80 -18.05
N LEU A 115 -15.75 7.98 -16.75
CA LEU A 115 -16.18 7.08 -15.69
C LEU A 115 -17.43 7.56 -14.93
N ASP A 116 -18.10 8.61 -15.43
CA ASP A 116 -19.28 9.21 -14.79
C ASP A 116 -19.07 9.58 -13.31
N GLY A 117 -17.87 10.07 -12.98
CA GLY A 117 -17.51 10.45 -11.62
C GLY A 117 -17.03 9.32 -10.71
N ASN A 118 -16.92 8.07 -11.20
CA ASN A 118 -16.41 6.94 -10.41
C ASN A 118 -14.87 6.98 -10.25
N VAL A 119 -14.39 8.04 -9.59
CA VAL A 119 -12.99 8.25 -9.25
C VAL A 119 -12.86 8.54 -7.76
N SER A 120 -12.10 7.71 -7.07
CA SER A 120 -11.83 7.84 -5.63
C SER A 120 -10.40 8.27 -5.35
N TYR A 121 -10.23 8.96 -4.23
CA TYR A 121 -8.94 9.46 -3.76
C TYR A 121 -8.69 9.00 -2.33
N VAL A 122 -7.62 8.23 -2.13
CA VAL A 122 -7.06 7.94 -0.81
C VAL A 122 -5.84 8.83 -0.65
N VAL A 123 -5.61 9.42 0.52
CA VAL A 123 -4.42 10.27 0.73
C VAL A 123 -3.17 9.41 0.91
N GLY A 124 -2.04 9.93 0.45
CA GLY A 124 -0.70 9.45 0.75
C GLY A 124 -0.01 10.34 1.77
N ASN A 125 1.28 10.11 2.01
CA ASN A 125 2.00 10.94 2.98
C ASN A 125 2.33 12.33 2.41
N HIS A 126 2.68 12.45 1.12
CA HIS A 126 3.03 13.74 0.51
C HIS A 126 1.85 14.70 0.40
N ASP A 127 0.62 14.16 0.41
CA ASP A 127 -0.63 14.90 0.31
C ASP A 127 -1.62 14.59 1.44
N ILE A 128 -1.09 14.20 2.61
CA ILE A 128 -1.84 13.78 3.80
C ILE A 128 -2.89 14.79 4.31
N SER A 129 -2.69 16.06 3.98
CA SER A 129 -3.56 17.17 4.39
C SER A 129 -4.67 17.49 3.39
N ILE A 130 -4.72 16.83 2.23
CA ILE A 130 -5.75 17.06 1.20
C ILE A 130 -7.14 16.78 1.76
N THR A 131 -8.01 17.76 1.58
CA THR A 131 -9.43 17.67 1.93
C THR A 131 -10.30 17.46 0.69
N GLN A 132 -11.58 17.11 0.88
CA GLN A 132 -12.53 17.11 -0.24
C GLN A 132 -12.66 18.50 -0.88
N ALA A 133 -12.57 19.56 -0.08
CA ALA A 133 -12.62 20.94 -0.59
C ALA A 133 -11.43 21.26 -1.50
N ASP A 134 -10.28 20.63 -1.26
CA ASP A 134 -9.11 20.76 -2.15
C ASP A 134 -9.32 20.04 -3.48
N LEU A 135 -9.85 18.82 -3.45
CA LEU A 135 -10.18 18.06 -4.65
C LEU A 135 -11.26 18.77 -5.50
N ASP A 136 -12.23 19.41 -4.85
CA ASP A 136 -13.30 20.18 -5.50
C ASP A 136 -12.79 21.43 -6.25
N LYS A 137 -11.51 21.83 -6.05
CA LYS A 137 -10.88 22.92 -6.81
C LYS A 137 -10.42 22.49 -8.21
N ILE A 138 -10.32 21.19 -8.48
CA ILE A 138 -9.98 20.69 -9.80
C ILE A 138 -11.15 21.01 -10.75
N PRO A 139 -10.94 21.76 -11.84
CA PRO A 139 -12.00 22.23 -12.73
C PRO A 139 -12.55 21.13 -13.65
N LEU A 140 -13.27 20.17 -13.06
CA LEU A 140 -13.90 19.04 -13.74
C LEU A 140 -15.19 19.47 -14.47
N SER A 141 -15.41 18.88 -15.63
CA SER A 141 -16.61 19.07 -16.46
C SER A 141 -17.76 18.13 -16.04
N GLY A 142 -18.96 18.39 -16.54
CA GLY A 142 -20.13 17.53 -16.30
C GLY A 142 -20.72 17.58 -14.88
N GLY A 143 -20.17 18.39 -13.98
CA GLY A 143 -20.61 18.46 -12.57
C GLY A 143 -20.13 17.28 -11.71
N TYR A 144 -19.21 16.47 -12.24
CA TYR A 144 -18.59 15.37 -11.52
C TYR A 144 -17.54 15.85 -10.52
N LYS A 145 -17.20 14.98 -9.56
CA LYS A 145 -16.20 15.22 -8.52
C LYS A 145 -15.36 13.96 -8.31
N ILE A 146 -14.14 14.14 -7.83
CA ILE A 146 -13.33 13.05 -7.27
C ILE A 146 -13.71 12.89 -5.80
N THR A 147 -14.01 11.68 -5.36
CA THR A 147 -14.48 11.42 -4.00
C THR A 147 -13.32 11.04 -3.08
N LYS A 148 -13.07 11.84 -2.04
CA LYS A 148 -12.11 11.48 -1.00
C LYS A 148 -12.65 10.32 -0.17
N GLN A 149 -11.83 9.29 0.01
CA GLN A 149 -12.09 8.13 0.85
C GLN A 149 -11.27 8.18 2.14
N THR A 150 -11.51 7.19 3.01
CA THR A 150 -10.69 6.91 4.20
C THR A 150 -9.34 6.31 3.81
N ASP A 151 -8.36 6.39 4.71
CA ASP A 151 -6.99 5.93 4.45
C ASP A 151 -6.87 4.40 4.23
N GLU A 152 -7.83 3.65 4.80
CA GLU A 152 -8.13 2.25 4.49
C GLU A 152 -9.49 2.23 3.77
N TYR A 153 -9.51 2.02 2.45
CA TYR A 153 -10.73 2.00 1.62
C TYR A 153 -10.98 0.61 1.05
N THR A 154 -12.13 -0.01 1.37
CA THR A 154 -12.47 -1.36 0.90
C THR A 154 -13.53 -1.31 -0.20
N VAL A 155 -13.24 -1.95 -1.33
CA VAL A 155 -14.19 -2.15 -2.43
C VAL A 155 -14.16 -3.61 -2.86
N GLY A 156 -15.33 -4.26 -2.81
CA GLY A 156 -15.42 -5.71 -2.99
C GLY A 156 -14.55 -6.44 -1.96
N ASN A 157 -13.70 -7.33 -2.44
CA ASN A 157 -12.74 -8.08 -1.63
C ASN A 157 -11.33 -7.45 -1.63
N CYS A 158 -11.21 -6.18 -2.03
CA CYS A 158 -9.94 -5.46 -2.12
C CYS A 158 -9.85 -4.37 -1.05
N LEU A 159 -8.68 -4.25 -0.42
CA LEU A 159 -8.31 -3.13 0.44
C LEU A 159 -7.33 -2.22 -0.29
N PHE A 160 -7.66 -0.94 -0.37
CA PHE A 160 -6.82 0.11 -0.94
C PHE A 160 -6.31 0.99 0.21
N THR A 161 -4.99 1.08 0.36
CA THR A 161 -4.36 2.03 1.28
C THR A 161 -3.02 2.45 0.70
N HIS A 162 -2.63 3.73 0.81
CA HIS A 162 -1.37 4.17 0.23
C HIS A 162 -0.16 3.39 0.76
N GLY A 163 -0.15 3.07 2.06
CA GLY A 163 0.89 2.26 2.73
C GLY A 163 1.73 3.04 3.76
N HIS A 164 1.72 4.38 3.70
CA HIS A 164 2.44 5.23 4.65
C HIS A 164 2.00 5.01 6.11
N LEU A 165 0.76 4.60 6.35
CA LEU A 165 0.25 4.27 7.69
C LEU A 165 1.06 3.18 8.41
N PHE A 166 1.76 2.35 7.65
CA PHE A 166 2.54 1.23 8.18
C PHE A 166 3.96 1.60 8.56
N THR A 167 4.37 2.83 8.26
CA THR A 167 5.77 3.22 8.34
C THR A 167 5.97 4.37 9.33
N ILE A 168 6.97 4.25 10.20
CA ILE A 168 7.08 5.12 11.38
C ILE A 168 7.42 6.57 11.01
N PHE A 169 8.12 6.79 9.91
CA PHE A 169 8.50 8.14 9.51
C PHE A 169 7.43 8.82 8.68
N ASN A 170 6.56 8.07 7.98
CA ASN A 170 5.58 8.64 7.05
C ASN A 170 4.13 8.50 7.51
N ALA A 171 3.85 7.72 8.56
CA ALA A 171 2.53 7.68 9.19
C ALA A 171 2.26 8.95 10.04
N PRO A 172 1.00 9.39 10.13
CA PRO A 172 0.60 10.39 11.13
C PRO A 172 0.90 9.90 12.54
N ASP A 173 1.42 10.79 13.40
CA ASP A 173 1.57 10.54 14.82
C ASP A 173 0.37 11.14 15.60
N PRO A 174 -0.12 10.50 16.68
CA PRO A 174 -1.23 11.04 17.47
C PRO A 174 -0.99 12.45 18.02
N VAL A 175 0.27 12.83 18.24
CA VAL A 175 0.68 14.16 18.73
C VAL A 175 0.99 15.10 17.57
N ASN A 176 1.53 14.58 16.47
CA ASN A 176 1.95 15.37 15.31
C ASN A 176 1.32 14.84 14.02
N PRO A 177 0.33 15.55 13.44
CA PRO A 177 -0.36 15.10 12.23
C PRO A 177 0.53 15.11 10.98
N ILE A 178 1.56 15.97 10.97
CA ILE A 178 2.61 15.94 9.96
C ILE A 178 3.63 14.87 10.41
N PRO A 179 4.04 13.92 9.56
CA PRO A 179 5.05 12.91 9.92
C PRO A 179 6.48 13.47 9.97
N LEU A 180 7.40 12.81 10.69
CA LEU A 180 8.82 13.18 10.74
C LEU A 180 9.49 13.14 9.36
N GLY A 181 9.05 12.21 8.50
CA GLY A 181 9.50 12.06 7.11
C GLY A 181 9.31 13.33 6.29
N HIS A 182 8.30 14.15 6.59
CA HIS A 182 8.13 15.46 5.95
C HIS A 182 9.38 16.33 6.08
N PHE A 183 9.92 16.45 7.30
CA PHE A 183 11.09 17.29 7.55
C PHE A 183 12.35 16.71 6.91
N VAL A 184 12.49 15.38 6.90
CA VAL A 184 13.59 14.69 6.21
C VAL A 184 13.55 14.95 4.70
N THR A 185 12.39 14.76 4.07
CA THR A 185 12.20 15.01 2.63
C THR A 185 12.50 16.46 2.26
N ARG A 186 12.15 17.41 3.12
CA ARG A 186 12.49 18.82 2.92
C ARG A 186 13.99 19.11 3.03
N LEU A 187 14.68 18.49 3.99
CA LEU A 187 16.15 18.58 4.06
C LEU A 187 16.80 18.00 2.80
N ILE A 188 16.28 16.89 2.27
CA ILE A 188 16.72 16.33 0.97
C ILE A 188 16.43 17.31 -0.17
N ALA A 189 15.28 17.98 -0.20
CA ALA A 189 14.96 18.99 -1.20
C ALA A 189 15.94 20.19 -1.16
N TYR A 190 16.38 20.59 0.04
CA TYR A 190 17.43 21.61 0.20
C TYR A 190 18.78 21.15 -0.36
N TYR A 191 19.16 19.89 -0.13
CA TYR A 191 20.35 19.31 -0.76
C TYR A 191 20.28 19.39 -2.29
N VAL A 192 19.14 19.01 -2.90
CA VAL A 192 18.94 19.11 -4.36
C VAL A 192 19.05 20.54 -4.84
N GLN A 193 18.42 21.49 -4.14
CA GLN A 193 18.48 22.89 -4.51
C GLN A 193 19.92 23.42 -4.53
N GLN A 194 20.77 22.99 -3.60
CA GLN A 194 22.20 23.35 -3.59
C GLN A 194 22.98 22.78 -4.77
N GLN A 195 22.60 21.60 -5.29
CA GLN A 195 23.26 21.02 -6.46
C GLN A 195 22.98 21.82 -7.74
N GLY A 196 21.85 22.54 -7.80
CA GLY A 196 21.44 23.31 -8.98
C GLY A 196 21.00 22.45 -10.17
N THR A 197 20.90 21.14 -9.98
CA THR A 197 20.37 20.19 -10.98
C THR A 197 18.96 19.76 -10.57
N PRO A 198 17.96 19.77 -11.48
CA PRO A 198 16.62 19.24 -11.20
C PRO A 198 16.65 17.81 -10.68
N ALA A 199 15.81 17.50 -9.68
CA ALA A 199 15.75 16.19 -9.04
C ALA A 199 15.55 15.05 -10.06
N TRP A 200 14.67 15.25 -11.04
CA TRP A 200 14.43 14.30 -12.12
C TRP A 200 15.63 14.07 -13.06
N GLN A 201 16.73 14.81 -12.91
CA GLN A 201 17.98 14.60 -13.65
C GLN A 201 19.10 14.03 -12.75
N ILE A 202 18.84 13.78 -11.47
CA ILE A 202 19.80 13.23 -10.53
C ILE A 202 19.52 11.74 -10.35
N THR A 203 20.47 10.90 -10.72
CA THR A 203 20.44 9.45 -10.49
C THR A 203 20.00 9.09 -9.07
N GLY A 204 19.02 8.20 -8.94
CA GLY A 204 18.46 7.69 -7.69
C GLY A 204 17.41 8.57 -7.03
N PHE A 205 17.04 9.72 -7.60
CA PHE A 205 15.96 10.56 -7.06
C PHE A 205 14.59 10.12 -7.56
N GLY A 206 13.56 10.32 -6.73
CA GLY A 206 12.17 9.96 -7.06
C GLY A 206 11.84 8.46 -6.97
N ALA A 207 12.82 7.65 -6.56
CA ALA A 207 12.69 6.23 -6.25
C ALA A 207 13.36 5.95 -4.87
N PRO A 208 12.68 6.22 -3.74
CA PRO A 208 13.24 6.02 -2.40
C PRO A 208 13.72 4.59 -2.12
N ALA A 209 13.19 3.60 -2.86
CA ALA A 209 13.53 2.19 -2.73
C ALA A 209 14.89 1.79 -3.32
N GLU A 210 15.47 2.59 -4.21
CA GLU A 210 16.69 2.18 -4.88
C GLU A 210 17.93 2.49 -4.04
N ARG A 211 18.83 1.50 -4.04
CA ARG A 211 20.15 1.57 -3.42
C ARG A 211 20.94 2.80 -3.90
N GLN A 212 20.60 3.40 -5.04
CA GLN A 212 21.44 4.35 -5.73
C GLN A 212 21.63 5.68 -4.97
N ILE A 213 20.58 6.25 -4.36
CA ILE A 213 20.76 7.44 -3.50
C ILE A 213 21.53 7.09 -2.22
N LEU A 214 21.29 5.90 -1.65
CA LEU A 214 21.97 5.40 -0.47
C LEU A 214 23.42 4.93 -0.76
N LEU A 215 23.78 4.77 -2.04
CA LEU A 215 25.14 4.52 -2.53
C LEU A 215 25.93 5.81 -2.73
N ASP A 216 25.27 6.96 -2.83
CA ASP A 216 25.96 8.25 -2.70
C ASP A 216 26.54 8.34 -1.29
N LYS A 217 27.86 8.58 -1.24
CA LYS A 217 28.64 8.68 -0.01
C LYS A 217 28.09 9.76 0.92
N ALA A 218 27.40 10.77 0.39
CA ALA A 218 26.73 11.80 1.18
C ALA A 218 25.67 11.20 2.13
N PHE A 219 24.92 10.17 1.71
CA PHE A 219 23.84 9.57 2.50
C PHE A 219 24.29 8.36 3.33
N LEU A 220 25.55 7.92 3.19
CA LEU A 220 26.10 6.80 3.96
C LEU A 220 25.92 6.93 5.49
N PRO A 221 26.06 8.11 6.12
CA PRO A 221 25.75 8.28 7.54
C PRO A 221 24.29 7.93 7.90
N ALA A 222 23.33 8.40 7.09
CA ALA A 222 21.91 8.11 7.27
C ALA A 222 21.62 6.62 7.09
N LEU A 223 22.17 6.00 6.04
CA LEU A 223 22.05 4.55 5.82
C LEU A 223 22.58 3.74 7.01
N LYS A 224 23.79 4.06 7.49
CA LYS A 224 24.39 3.38 8.64
C LYS A 224 23.52 3.52 9.88
N PHE A 225 22.92 4.68 10.07
CA PHE A 225 22.03 4.92 11.20
C PHE A 225 20.73 4.14 11.08
N ILE A 226 20.07 4.12 9.92
CA ILE A 226 18.86 3.30 9.68
C ILE A 226 19.14 1.81 9.95
N VAL A 227 20.27 1.29 9.47
CA VAL A 227 20.68 -0.10 9.74
C VAL A 227 20.93 -0.32 11.24
N LYS A 228 21.55 0.64 11.93
CA LYS A 228 21.75 0.59 13.38
C LYS A 228 20.41 0.57 14.12
N MET A 229 19.46 1.43 13.75
CA MET A 229 18.13 1.51 14.35
C MET A 229 17.36 0.21 14.23
N TYR A 230 17.45 -0.46 13.09
CA TYR A 230 16.85 -1.79 12.93
C TYR A 230 17.40 -2.80 13.95
N ALA A 231 18.71 -2.78 14.21
CA ALA A 231 19.33 -3.66 15.18
C ALA A 231 19.10 -3.26 16.65
N MET A 232 18.51 -2.09 16.91
CA MET A 232 18.25 -1.61 18.26
C MET A 232 17.07 -2.38 18.88
N GLN A 233 17.22 -2.73 20.16
CA GLN A 233 16.17 -3.35 20.97
C GLN A 233 15.41 -2.34 21.82
N LYS A 234 15.90 -1.10 21.89
CA LYS A 234 15.32 0.01 22.65
C LYS A 234 15.56 1.30 21.89
N PHE A 235 14.57 2.19 21.95
CA PHE A 235 14.59 3.50 21.33
C PHE A 235 14.29 4.56 22.39
N ASP A 236 14.94 5.71 22.29
CA ASP A 236 14.82 6.83 23.22
C ASP A 236 14.84 8.17 22.47
N ALA A 237 14.64 9.27 23.20
CA ALA A 237 14.61 10.61 22.62
C ALA A 237 15.92 11.00 21.91
N SER A 238 17.08 10.50 22.38
CA SER A 238 18.35 10.71 21.68
C SER A 238 18.36 10.10 20.27
N THR A 239 17.62 9.01 20.05
CA THR A 239 17.51 8.40 18.72
C THR A 239 16.91 9.37 17.70
N ILE A 240 15.91 10.16 18.09
CA ILE A 240 15.27 11.16 17.22
C ILE A 240 16.20 12.35 16.98
N SER A 241 16.87 12.85 18.02
CA SER A 241 17.84 13.94 17.84
C SER A 241 18.95 13.53 16.88
N ASP A 242 19.55 12.36 17.09
CA ASP A 242 20.61 11.82 16.23
C ASP A 242 20.12 11.67 14.78
N PHE A 243 18.89 11.18 14.58
CA PHE A 243 18.31 11.02 13.25
C PHE A 243 18.17 12.37 12.53
N VAL A 244 17.60 13.38 13.19
CA VAL A 244 17.42 14.72 12.63
C VAL A 244 18.79 15.37 12.37
N ASP A 245 19.73 15.25 13.30
CA ASP A 245 21.08 15.82 13.19
C ASP A 245 21.85 15.24 11.98
N ILE A 246 21.71 13.94 11.73
CA ILE A 246 22.30 13.31 10.55
C ILE A 246 21.73 13.93 9.27
N TRP A 247 20.42 14.13 9.17
CA TRP A 247 19.82 14.71 7.97
C TRP A 247 20.16 16.20 7.78
N VAL A 248 20.26 16.97 8.87
CA VAL A 248 20.77 18.34 8.84
C VAL A 248 22.22 18.37 8.34
N GLN A 249 23.05 17.45 8.80
CA GLN A 249 24.44 17.30 8.33
C GLN A 249 24.52 16.92 6.85
N VAL A 250 23.75 15.92 6.42
CA VAL A 250 23.73 15.41 5.03
C VAL A 250 23.29 16.52 4.07
N SER A 251 22.23 17.24 4.43
CA SER A 251 21.70 18.35 3.61
C SER A 251 22.51 19.65 3.71
N LYS A 252 23.43 19.74 4.67
CA LYS A 252 24.15 20.97 5.02
C LYS A 252 23.20 22.13 5.33
N PHE A 253 22.03 21.83 5.91
CA PHE A 253 21.09 22.84 6.34
C PHE A 253 21.64 23.61 7.55
N PRO A 254 21.52 24.94 7.63
CA PRO A 254 22.02 25.70 8.77
C PRO A 254 21.33 25.26 10.06
N THR A 255 22.08 25.11 11.15
CA THR A 255 21.53 24.73 12.47
C THR A 255 20.54 25.76 13.04
N THR A 256 20.62 27.00 12.57
CA THR A 256 19.66 28.07 12.89
C THR A 256 18.56 28.22 11.84
N GLY A 257 18.50 27.31 10.86
CA GLY A 257 17.51 27.32 9.80
C GLY A 257 16.11 26.99 10.31
N VAL A 258 15.11 27.41 9.54
CA VAL A 258 13.69 27.18 9.84
C VAL A 258 12.98 26.50 8.68
N PHE A 259 12.02 25.64 9.00
CA PHE A 259 11.05 25.05 8.08
C PHE A 259 9.84 25.98 8.00
N LYS A 260 9.55 26.54 6.82
CA LYS A 260 8.31 27.26 6.52
C LYS A 260 7.21 26.26 6.21
N MET A 261 6.19 26.20 7.03
CA MET A 261 5.08 25.26 6.92
C MET A 261 4.04 25.75 5.91
N ALA A 262 3.15 24.86 5.46
CA ALA A 262 2.13 25.18 4.45
C ALA A 262 1.18 26.30 4.90
N ASP A 263 0.87 26.38 6.20
CA ASP A 263 0.03 27.42 6.81
C ASP A 263 0.76 28.76 7.04
N GLY A 264 2.03 28.87 6.61
CA GLY A 264 2.87 30.04 6.80
C GLY A 264 3.57 30.12 8.16
N SER A 265 3.30 29.19 9.08
CA SER A 265 4.05 29.07 10.33
C SER A 265 5.49 28.59 10.09
N THR A 266 6.32 28.62 11.13
CA THR A 266 7.71 28.14 11.04
C THR A 266 8.04 27.18 12.17
N LYS A 267 8.91 26.20 11.90
CA LYS A 267 9.53 25.33 12.90
C LYS A 267 11.05 25.39 12.80
N THR A 268 11.73 25.45 13.94
CA THR A 268 13.18 25.26 14.03
C THR A 268 13.53 23.77 14.02
N ILE A 269 14.82 23.44 13.89
CA ILE A 269 15.31 22.06 14.05
C ILE A 269 15.00 21.53 15.45
N ASP A 270 15.14 22.37 16.48
CA ASP A 270 14.87 21.99 17.87
C ASP A 270 13.38 21.75 18.12
N ASP A 271 12.49 22.52 17.47
CA ASP A 271 11.05 22.25 17.52
C ASP A 271 10.75 20.86 16.95
N VAL A 272 11.32 20.52 15.79
CA VAL A 272 11.16 19.18 15.19
C VAL A 272 11.64 18.09 16.14
N LYS A 273 12.84 18.23 16.71
CA LYS A 273 13.36 17.24 17.67
C LYS A 273 12.45 17.08 18.89
N SER A 274 11.93 18.20 19.41
CA SER A 274 11.03 18.21 20.56
C SER A 274 9.70 17.54 20.24
N ASP A 275 9.09 17.89 19.10
CA ASP A 275 7.80 17.36 18.65
C ASP A 275 7.82 15.83 18.54
N TYR A 276 8.89 15.26 17.99
CA TYR A 276 9.01 13.81 17.76
C TYR A 276 9.81 13.07 18.83
N ALA A 277 10.20 13.71 19.94
CA ALA A 277 11.08 13.11 20.95
C ALA A 277 10.60 11.73 21.47
N ASN A 278 9.28 11.52 21.48
CA ASN A 278 8.65 10.29 21.95
C ASN A 278 8.12 9.37 20.84
N LEU A 279 8.40 9.66 19.56
CA LEU A 279 7.84 8.92 18.41
C LEU A 279 8.07 7.41 18.54
N PHE A 280 9.33 6.98 18.72
CA PHE A 280 9.64 5.57 18.85
C PHE A 280 9.06 4.92 20.09
N THR A 281 9.13 5.60 21.24
CA THR A 281 8.57 5.07 22.49
C THR A 281 7.06 4.88 22.36
N THR A 282 6.36 5.84 21.75
CA THR A 282 4.91 5.76 21.49
C THR A 282 4.58 4.60 20.56
N TRP A 283 5.31 4.43 19.47
CA TRP A 283 5.12 3.34 18.53
C TRP A 283 5.46 1.97 19.12
N VAL A 284 6.55 1.83 19.88
CA VAL A 284 6.90 0.58 20.57
C VAL A 284 5.84 0.21 21.60
N ASN A 285 5.32 1.18 22.35
CA ASN A 285 4.26 0.92 23.32
C ASN A 285 2.95 0.49 22.64
N LYS A 286 2.64 1.05 21.47
CA LYS A 286 1.41 0.77 20.73
C LYS A 286 1.47 -0.54 19.94
N TYR A 287 2.58 -0.79 19.25
CA TYR A 287 2.70 -1.85 18.25
C TYR A 287 3.78 -2.90 18.56
N GLY A 288 4.69 -2.62 19.50
CA GLY A 288 5.82 -3.48 19.82
C GLY A 288 7.08 -3.21 18.99
N VAL A 289 8.21 -3.70 19.47
CA VAL A 289 9.54 -3.45 18.88
C VAL A 289 9.67 -3.95 17.44
N GLU A 290 9.15 -5.14 17.14
CA GLU A 290 9.28 -5.72 15.79
C GLU A 290 8.50 -4.93 14.74
N TYR A 291 7.30 -4.45 15.08
CA TYR A 291 6.52 -3.59 14.18
C TYR A 291 7.33 -2.34 13.84
N VAL A 292 7.91 -1.70 14.85
CA VAL A 292 8.78 -0.53 14.68
C VAL A 292 9.99 -0.85 13.80
N GLN A 293 10.70 -1.94 14.07
CA GLN A 293 11.84 -2.36 13.24
C GLN A 293 11.45 -2.58 11.77
N LYS A 294 10.35 -3.27 11.52
CA LYS A 294 9.83 -3.50 10.16
C LYS A 294 9.43 -2.17 9.50
N SER A 295 8.79 -1.27 10.24
CA SER A 295 8.32 0.02 9.73
C SER A 295 9.50 0.93 9.29
N ILE A 296 10.58 0.99 10.07
CA ILE A 296 11.83 1.68 9.73
C ILE A 296 12.43 1.11 8.45
N TYR A 297 12.39 -0.22 8.31
CA TYR A 297 12.96 -0.92 7.16
C TYR A 297 12.11 -0.78 5.90
N THR A 298 10.79 -0.66 6.05
CA THR A 298 9.88 -0.31 4.96
C THR A 298 10.17 1.08 4.43
N ASP A 299 10.29 2.08 5.30
CA ASP A 299 10.65 3.45 4.90
C ASP A 299 12.03 3.52 4.24
N GLY A 300 13.03 2.88 4.85
CA GLY A 300 14.42 3.03 4.42
C GLY A 300 14.84 2.13 3.26
N MET A 301 14.13 1.01 3.01
CA MET A 301 14.57 -0.02 2.07
C MET A 301 13.45 -0.65 1.24
N ALA A 302 12.20 -0.15 1.32
CA ALA A 302 11.05 -0.66 0.56
C ALA A 302 10.79 -2.17 0.76
N ARG A 303 10.95 -2.64 1.99
CA ARG A 303 10.87 -4.06 2.36
C ARG A 303 9.89 -4.26 3.49
N SER A 304 9.38 -5.47 3.65
CA SER A 304 8.37 -5.82 4.67
C SER A 304 7.00 -5.17 4.50
N MET A 305 6.74 -4.45 3.40
CA MET A 305 5.39 -3.93 3.11
C MET A 305 4.34 -5.04 3.19
N SER A 306 4.66 -6.21 2.61
CA SER A 306 3.79 -7.38 2.62
C SER A 306 3.47 -7.93 4.00
N TRP A 307 4.35 -7.74 5.00
CA TRP A 307 4.04 -8.09 6.38
C TRP A 307 2.86 -7.24 6.90
N PHE A 308 2.82 -5.95 6.57
CA PHE A 308 1.75 -5.04 6.96
C PHE A 308 0.48 -5.24 6.13
N THR A 309 0.60 -5.43 4.81
CA THR A 309 -0.56 -5.65 3.93
C THR A 309 -1.33 -6.91 4.30
N GLN A 310 -0.65 -7.97 4.76
CA GLN A 310 -1.31 -9.17 5.30
C GLN A 310 -2.09 -8.87 6.58
N GLN A 311 -1.48 -8.15 7.53
CA GLN A 311 -2.17 -7.77 8.76
C GLN A 311 -3.41 -6.95 8.44
N ALA A 312 -3.30 -5.97 7.54
CA ALA A 312 -4.39 -5.10 7.10
C ALA A 312 -5.49 -5.89 6.35
N ALA A 313 -5.12 -6.80 5.45
CA ALA A 313 -6.08 -7.63 4.73
C ALA A 313 -6.91 -8.50 5.68
N LEU A 314 -6.25 -9.16 6.64
CA LEU A 314 -6.92 -10.03 7.60
C LEU A 314 -7.83 -9.26 8.55
N LYS A 315 -7.40 -8.07 8.99
CA LYS A 315 -8.19 -7.16 9.83
C LYS A 315 -9.44 -6.66 9.10
N ASN A 316 -9.30 -6.33 7.82
CA ASN A 316 -10.37 -5.76 6.99
C ASN A 316 -11.15 -6.82 6.20
N ASN A 317 -10.89 -8.11 6.42
CA ASN A 317 -11.50 -9.21 5.67
C ASN A 317 -11.38 -9.07 4.14
N ALA A 318 -10.24 -8.58 3.67
CA ALA A 318 -9.91 -8.48 2.25
C ALA A 318 -9.14 -9.73 1.77
N ASP A 319 -9.21 -9.99 0.47
CA ASP A 319 -8.46 -11.04 -0.23
C ASP A 319 -7.23 -10.47 -0.98
N LEU A 320 -7.22 -9.17 -1.25
CA LEU A 320 -6.12 -8.45 -1.88
C LEU A 320 -5.94 -7.09 -1.21
N THR A 321 -4.70 -6.70 -0.90
CA THR A 321 -4.35 -5.33 -0.50
C THR A 321 -3.53 -4.65 -1.60
N ILE A 322 -3.88 -3.41 -1.94
CA ILE A 322 -3.22 -2.57 -2.93
C ILE A 322 -2.56 -1.40 -2.20
N THR A 323 -1.27 -1.17 -2.46
CA THR A 323 -0.46 -0.04 -1.94
C THR A 323 0.29 0.71 -3.04
N GLY A 324 0.97 1.82 -2.70
CA GLY A 324 1.91 2.51 -3.60
C GLY A 324 3.21 2.99 -2.94
N HIS A 325 3.09 3.53 -1.72
CA HIS A 325 4.08 4.25 -0.88
C HIS A 325 5.58 3.97 -1.05
N THR A 326 6.00 2.75 -1.36
CA THR A 326 7.44 2.45 -1.43
C THR A 326 8.07 2.78 -2.78
N HIS A 327 7.29 3.18 -3.80
CA HIS A 327 7.77 3.36 -5.17
C HIS A 327 8.54 2.12 -5.69
N TRP A 328 8.14 0.92 -5.29
CA TRP A 328 8.80 -0.30 -5.76
C TRP A 328 7.73 -1.33 -6.04
N PRO A 329 7.41 -1.60 -7.32
CA PRO A 329 6.31 -2.44 -7.63
C PRO A 329 6.58 -3.87 -7.17
N THR A 330 5.67 -4.41 -6.38
CA THR A 330 5.67 -5.80 -5.94
C THR A 330 4.32 -6.41 -6.22
N SER A 331 4.27 -7.68 -6.56
CA SER A 331 3.01 -8.38 -6.76
C SER A 331 3.15 -9.79 -6.25
N GLY A 332 2.14 -10.24 -5.52
CA GLY A 332 2.17 -11.55 -4.93
C GLY A 332 2.82 -11.54 -3.55
N VAL A 333 2.30 -12.38 -2.67
CA VAL A 333 2.96 -12.76 -1.42
C VAL A 333 2.61 -14.20 -1.04
N LYS A 334 3.55 -14.91 -0.42
CA LYS A 334 3.33 -16.28 0.07
C LYS A 334 2.50 -16.25 1.34
N ALA A 335 1.22 -15.92 1.27
CA ALA A 335 0.34 -15.85 2.43
C ALA A 335 -1.13 -16.10 2.06
N LEU A 336 -2.05 -15.79 2.99
CA LEU A 336 -3.48 -16.03 2.83
C LEU A 336 -4.14 -15.01 1.90
N ALA A 337 -3.92 -13.71 2.14
CA ALA A 337 -4.35 -12.65 1.23
C ALA A 337 -3.23 -12.38 0.24
N ASP A 338 -3.58 -11.93 -0.96
CA ASP A 338 -2.61 -11.47 -1.93
C ASP A 338 -2.28 -9.99 -1.69
N ASP A 339 -1.20 -9.50 -2.28
CA ASP A 339 -0.88 -8.08 -2.26
C ASP A 339 -0.25 -7.58 -3.56
N VAL A 340 -0.43 -6.28 -3.80
CA VAL A 340 0.22 -5.57 -4.88
C VAL A 340 0.62 -4.18 -4.39
N ASN A 341 1.83 -3.80 -4.71
CA ASN A 341 2.30 -2.43 -4.58
C ASN A 341 2.43 -1.87 -5.99
N CYS A 342 1.59 -0.91 -6.33
CA CYS A 342 1.46 -0.39 -7.69
C CYS A 342 2.32 0.85 -7.96
N GLY A 343 3.00 1.38 -6.94
CA GLY A 343 3.61 2.71 -6.91
C GLY A 343 4.19 3.15 -8.26
N PHE A 344 3.80 4.35 -8.70
CA PHE A 344 4.36 4.97 -9.89
C PHE A 344 5.73 5.53 -9.52
N GLU A 345 6.81 4.94 -10.02
CA GLU A 345 8.12 5.47 -9.74
C GLU A 345 8.29 6.80 -10.50
N CYS A 346 8.22 7.95 -9.82
CA CYS A 346 8.67 9.25 -10.34
C CYS A 346 10.19 9.33 -10.48
N PHE A 347 10.80 8.28 -11.00
CA PHE A 347 12.24 8.12 -11.09
C PHE A 347 12.88 9.21 -11.97
N ALA A 348 14.14 9.52 -11.68
CA ALA A 348 14.92 10.45 -12.48
C ALA A 348 15.30 9.86 -13.85
N GLU A 349 15.36 10.70 -14.89
CA GLU A 349 15.69 10.31 -16.26
C GLU A 349 16.91 9.37 -16.41
N PRO A 350 18.02 9.56 -15.67
CA PRO A 350 19.15 8.64 -15.70
C PRO A 350 18.81 7.18 -15.32
N ASP A 351 17.71 6.96 -14.61
CA ASP A 351 17.28 5.66 -14.09
C ASP A 351 16.24 4.99 -15.00
N SER A 352 15.92 5.58 -16.16
CA SER A 352 14.89 5.09 -17.10
C SER A 352 15.08 3.68 -17.64
N THR A 353 16.23 3.05 -17.43
CA THR A 353 16.50 1.65 -17.79
C THR A 353 16.39 0.67 -16.62
N THR A 354 16.41 1.17 -15.38
CA THR A 354 16.38 0.38 -14.15
C THR A 354 15.08 0.55 -13.38
N SER A 355 14.36 1.64 -13.63
CA SER A 355 13.11 2.03 -12.98
C SER A 355 11.92 2.02 -13.95
N ARG A 356 10.70 2.05 -13.40
CA ARG A 356 9.48 1.68 -14.14
C ARG A 356 8.28 2.52 -13.69
N TYR A 357 7.63 3.18 -14.64
CA TYR A 357 6.33 3.81 -14.40
C TYR A 357 5.26 2.73 -14.38
N SER A 358 4.67 2.48 -13.21
CA SER A 358 3.75 1.36 -13.04
C SER A 358 2.40 1.77 -12.46
N PHE A 359 1.41 0.92 -12.69
CA PHE A 359 0.08 1.00 -12.09
C PHE A 359 -0.53 -0.40 -11.99
N ALA A 360 -1.60 -0.57 -11.21
CA ALA A 360 -2.28 -1.85 -11.06
C ALA A 360 -3.68 -1.82 -11.66
N GLU A 361 -4.04 -2.88 -12.38
CA GLU A 361 -5.44 -3.24 -12.65
C GLU A 361 -5.79 -4.45 -11.79
N VAL A 362 -6.96 -4.43 -11.17
CA VAL A 362 -7.51 -5.57 -10.43
C VAL A 362 -8.80 -5.98 -11.10
N THR A 363 -8.85 -7.21 -11.60
CA THR A 363 -10.08 -7.81 -12.14
C THR A 363 -10.78 -8.66 -11.09
N ASN A 364 -12.08 -8.94 -11.27
CA ASN A 364 -12.87 -9.79 -10.38
C ASN A 364 -12.93 -9.29 -8.92
N VAL A 365 -13.02 -7.97 -8.73
CA VAL A 365 -12.90 -7.31 -7.42
C VAL A 365 -13.89 -7.80 -6.37
N ASP A 366 -15.09 -8.24 -6.78
CA ASP A 366 -16.15 -8.71 -5.88
C ASP A 366 -16.11 -10.23 -5.60
N THR A 367 -15.23 -10.98 -6.26
CA THR A 367 -15.10 -12.46 -6.10
C THR A 367 -13.69 -12.86 -5.69
N THR A 368 -12.83 -13.26 -6.63
CA THR A 368 -11.42 -13.58 -6.37
C THR A 368 -10.58 -12.54 -7.11
N PRO A 369 -10.18 -11.44 -6.44
CA PRO A 369 -9.41 -10.38 -7.06
C PRO A 369 -8.14 -10.93 -7.72
N THR A 370 -7.88 -10.49 -8.94
CA THR A 370 -6.65 -10.85 -9.68
C THR A 370 -5.93 -9.57 -10.06
N PRO A 371 -4.83 -9.22 -9.38
CA PRO A 371 -4.04 -8.04 -9.70
C PRO A 371 -3.16 -8.28 -10.94
N THR A 372 -2.92 -7.23 -11.70
CA THR A 372 -1.94 -7.17 -12.78
C THR A 372 -1.25 -5.82 -12.73
N ILE A 373 0.08 -5.83 -12.65
CA ILE A 373 0.88 -4.60 -12.77
C ILE A 373 1.14 -4.36 -14.25
N TYR A 374 1.01 -3.11 -14.67
CA TYR A 374 1.38 -2.65 -16.01
C TYR A 374 2.54 -1.67 -15.91
N ASP A 375 3.42 -1.69 -16.92
CA ASP A 375 4.43 -0.67 -17.15
C ASP A 375 4.01 0.29 -18.24
N VAL A 376 4.43 1.55 -18.10
CA VAL A 376 4.40 2.52 -19.19
C VAL A 376 5.79 2.66 -19.80
N THR A 377 5.94 2.23 -21.05
CA THR A 377 7.21 2.28 -21.78
C THR A 377 7.12 3.17 -23.01
N LYS A 378 8.26 3.75 -23.42
CA LYS A 378 8.37 4.45 -24.69
C LYS A 378 8.27 3.44 -25.84
N GLY A 379 7.29 3.63 -26.71
CA GLY A 379 7.09 2.83 -27.91
C GLY A 379 8.13 3.14 -29.01
N PRO A 380 8.32 2.23 -29.98
CA PRO A 380 9.34 2.33 -31.02
C PRO A 380 9.17 3.52 -31.97
N HIS A 381 8.00 4.16 -31.98
CA HIS A 381 7.65 5.29 -32.84
C HIS A 381 7.44 6.61 -32.07
N GLY A 382 7.95 6.72 -30.84
CA GLY A 382 7.91 7.97 -30.05
C GLY A 382 6.64 8.21 -29.23
N GLY A 383 5.72 7.24 -29.18
CA GLY A 383 4.56 7.24 -28.26
C GLY A 383 4.84 6.48 -26.96
N TYR A 384 3.82 6.31 -26.11
CA TYR A 384 3.90 5.53 -24.88
C TYR A 384 2.91 4.35 -24.91
N LEU A 385 3.25 3.25 -24.25
CA LEU A 385 2.47 2.01 -24.26
C LEU A 385 2.33 1.48 -22.83
N CYS A 386 1.12 1.06 -22.45
CA CYS A 386 0.88 0.26 -21.26
C CYS A 386 1.02 -1.22 -21.62
N ASN A 387 1.93 -1.94 -20.98
CA ASN A 387 2.13 -3.38 -21.18
C ASN A 387 2.11 -4.08 -19.84
N GLU A 388 1.59 -5.32 -19.77
CA GLU A 388 1.72 -6.12 -18.55
C GLU A 388 3.20 -6.22 -18.16
N ALA A 389 3.48 -5.92 -16.90
CA ALA A 389 4.81 -5.93 -16.36
C ALA A 389 5.33 -7.36 -16.20
N SER A 390 6.54 -7.60 -16.68
CA SER A 390 7.29 -8.83 -16.39
C SER A 390 8.34 -8.57 -15.31
N GLY A 391 8.79 -9.64 -14.64
CA GLY A 391 9.88 -9.55 -13.68
C GLY A 391 9.54 -8.82 -12.37
N ILE A 392 8.24 -8.63 -12.07
CA ILE A 392 7.81 -8.03 -10.82
C ILE A 392 8.24 -8.92 -9.64
N PRO A 393 9.00 -8.38 -8.66
CA PRO A 393 9.38 -9.15 -7.49
C PRO A 393 8.17 -9.45 -6.61
N GLN A 394 8.21 -10.63 -5.97
CA GLN A 394 7.25 -10.99 -4.94
C GLN A 394 7.53 -10.17 -3.66
N GLY A 395 6.47 -9.83 -2.94
CA GLY A 395 6.54 -9.26 -1.62
C GLY A 395 7.11 -10.22 -0.56
N ASP A 396 7.71 -9.64 0.48
CA ASP A 396 8.41 -10.38 1.54
C ASP A 396 7.76 -10.15 2.92
N ILE A 397 7.41 -11.23 3.63
CA ILE A 397 6.90 -11.19 5.02
C ILE A 397 8.04 -11.31 6.03
N VAL A 398 8.96 -12.23 5.75
CA VAL A 398 10.11 -12.52 6.59
C VAL A 398 11.33 -11.81 6.06
N PHE A 399 12.04 -11.18 6.97
CA PHE A 399 13.18 -10.36 6.62
C PHE A 399 14.41 -11.22 6.34
N ILE A 400 15.00 -11.09 5.15
CA ILE A 400 16.24 -11.77 4.77
C ILE A 400 17.43 -10.85 5.06
N LEU A 401 18.22 -11.15 6.10
CA LEU A 401 19.56 -10.56 6.23
C LEU A 401 20.47 -11.15 5.14
N PRO A 402 21.20 -10.35 4.35
CA PRO A 402 22.00 -10.83 3.19
C PRO A 402 23.09 -11.88 3.52
N LYS A 403 23.40 -12.10 4.80
CA LYS A 403 24.47 -12.99 5.26
C LYS A 403 24.00 -14.15 6.15
N LEU A 404 22.69 -14.30 6.36
CA LEU A 404 22.13 -15.43 7.10
C LEU A 404 21.43 -16.39 6.11
N PRO A 405 21.36 -17.70 6.42
CA PRO A 405 20.54 -18.62 5.63
C PRO A 405 19.14 -18.04 5.49
N THR A 406 18.58 -18.09 4.27
CA THR A 406 17.33 -17.45 3.90
C THR A 406 16.25 -17.82 4.93
N PRO A 407 15.84 -16.88 5.80
CA PRO A 407 14.87 -17.19 6.84
C PRO A 407 13.56 -17.56 6.15
N MET A 408 13.01 -18.71 6.52
CA MET A 408 11.74 -19.18 6.00
C MET A 408 10.61 -18.65 6.88
N ASP A 409 9.47 -18.39 6.26
CA ASP A 409 8.24 -18.04 6.95
C ASP A 409 7.52 -19.31 7.40
N TYR A 410 7.50 -19.56 8.71
CA TYR A 410 6.78 -20.68 9.30
C TYR A 410 5.47 -20.23 9.94
N SER A 411 4.90 -19.11 9.47
CA SER A 411 3.62 -18.60 9.95
C SER A 411 2.43 -19.48 9.59
N CYS A 412 1.36 -19.30 10.37
CA CYS A 412 0.02 -19.75 10.07
C CYS A 412 -0.90 -18.53 9.85
N PHE A 413 -1.34 -18.35 8.61
CA PHE A 413 -2.37 -17.37 8.23
C PHE A 413 -3.72 -18.07 8.20
N VAL A 414 -4.69 -17.60 8.98
CA VAL A 414 -5.93 -18.33 9.18
C VAL A 414 -7.13 -17.42 8.94
N ARG A 415 -8.14 -17.97 8.28
CA ARG A 415 -9.45 -17.35 8.14
C ARG A 415 -10.54 -18.31 8.59
N ILE A 416 -11.55 -17.79 9.26
CA ILE A 416 -12.77 -18.52 9.58
C ILE A 416 -13.91 -17.86 8.82
N VAL A 417 -14.63 -18.64 8.04
CA VAL A 417 -15.87 -18.27 7.35
C VAL A 417 -17.02 -18.89 8.13
N ASN A 418 -17.91 -18.04 8.66
CA ASN A 418 -19.09 -18.46 9.39
C ASN A 418 -20.31 -18.39 8.46
N ASN A 419 -20.64 -19.52 7.84
CA ASN A 419 -21.86 -19.69 7.05
C ASN A 419 -23.05 -20.20 7.89
N SER A 420 -22.84 -20.44 9.18
CA SER A 420 -23.92 -20.84 10.08
C SER A 420 -24.84 -19.67 10.39
N SER A 421 -26.01 -19.97 10.94
CA SER A 421 -26.99 -18.96 11.40
C SER A 421 -26.63 -18.32 12.75
N ASN A 422 -25.58 -18.78 13.42
CA ASN A 422 -25.23 -18.36 14.78
C ASN A 422 -23.94 -17.54 14.79
N THR A 423 -23.83 -16.60 15.73
CA THR A 423 -22.55 -15.94 16.02
C THR A 423 -21.60 -16.93 16.67
N LEU A 424 -20.39 -17.06 16.12
CA LEU A 424 -19.31 -17.80 16.76
C LEU A 424 -18.69 -16.90 17.82
N THR A 425 -18.58 -17.38 19.07
CA THR A 425 -17.95 -16.62 20.17
C THR A 425 -16.66 -17.30 20.59
N LEU A 426 -15.54 -16.58 20.58
CA LEU A 426 -14.24 -17.12 20.97
C LEU A 426 -14.26 -17.46 22.47
N THR A 427 -13.97 -18.72 22.80
CA THR A 427 -13.89 -19.19 24.20
C THR A 427 -12.45 -19.44 24.63
N LYS A 428 -11.57 -19.78 23.68
CA LYS A 428 -10.15 -20.04 23.96
C LYS A 428 -9.29 -19.79 22.74
N SER A 429 -8.09 -19.26 22.93
CA SER A 429 -7.02 -19.24 21.93
C SER A 429 -5.70 -19.61 22.58
N THR A 430 -4.89 -20.44 21.93
CA THR A 430 -3.56 -20.81 22.40
C THR A 430 -2.54 -20.68 21.27
N ASN A 431 -1.31 -20.36 21.64
CA ASN A 431 -0.15 -20.34 20.75
C ASN A 431 1.05 -20.98 21.47
N PRO A 432 1.09 -22.32 21.62
CA PRO A 432 2.24 -22.99 22.24
C PRO A 432 3.58 -22.56 21.64
N ASN A 433 3.61 -22.32 20.32
CA ASN A 433 4.76 -21.77 19.62
C ASN A 433 4.35 -20.62 18.69
N GLY A 434 5.18 -19.59 18.64
CA GLY A 434 4.90 -18.39 17.85
C GLY A 434 4.15 -17.30 18.62
N LYS A 435 3.85 -16.20 17.93
CA LYS A 435 3.25 -14.98 18.47
C LYS A 435 2.10 -14.50 17.59
N TRP A 436 1.05 -14.00 18.21
CA TRP A 436 -0.06 -13.40 17.49
C TRP A 436 0.35 -12.04 16.94
N VAL A 437 0.43 -11.93 15.61
CA VAL A 437 0.53 -10.61 14.92
C VAL A 437 -0.85 -9.98 14.79
N LEU A 438 -1.86 -10.82 14.52
CA LEU A 438 -3.26 -10.47 14.59
C LEU A 438 -3.99 -11.56 15.38
N LYS A 439 -4.63 -11.18 16.49
CA LYS A 439 -5.35 -12.12 17.35
C LYS A 439 -6.68 -12.55 16.72
N PRO A 440 -7.18 -13.76 17.02
CA PRO A 440 -8.53 -14.18 16.64
C PRO A 440 -9.59 -13.23 17.22
N SER A 441 -10.61 -12.92 16.42
CA SER A 441 -11.73 -12.07 16.83
C SER A 441 -12.52 -12.69 17.97
N ALA A 442 -13.00 -11.86 18.91
CA ALA A 442 -13.84 -12.32 20.02
C ALA A 442 -15.19 -12.90 19.54
N SER A 443 -15.68 -12.45 18.38
CA SER A 443 -16.91 -12.94 17.77
C SER A 443 -16.84 -12.89 16.24
N ILE A 444 -17.55 -13.81 15.58
CA ILE A 444 -17.73 -13.82 14.12
C ILE A 444 -19.22 -13.94 13.83
N ALA A 445 -19.81 -12.92 13.20
CA ALA A 445 -21.24 -12.86 12.92
C ALA A 445 -21.66 -13.94 11.89
N PRO A 446 -22.96 -14.31 11.84
CA PRO A 446 -23.50 -15.14 10.76
C PRO A 446 -23.20 -14.54 9.38
N ASN A 447 -22.90 -15.40 8.41
CA ASN A 447 -22.57 -15.04 7.01
C ASN A 447 -21.42 -14.02 6.91
N SER A 448 -20.41 -14.14 7.77
CA SER A 448 -19.24 -13.27 7.78
C SER A 448 -17.95 -14.07 7.89
N ARG A 449 -16.81 -13.38 7.75
CA ARG A 449 -15.47 -13.97 7.91
C ARG A 449 -14.62 -13.17 8.88
N SER A 450 -13.60 -13.82 9.43
CA SER A 450 -12.56 -13.17 10.22
C SER A 450 -11.20 -13.81 9.94
N GLY A 451 -10.19 -12.99 9.69
CA GLY A 451 -8.79 -13.40 9.60
C GLY A 451 -8.04 -13.26 10.93
N PHE A 452 -6.98 -14.03 11.09
CA PHE A 452 -5.96 -13.87 12.14
C PHE A 452 -4.64 -14.51 11.72
N TRP A 453 -3.56 -14.17 12.42
CA TRP A 453 -2.21 -14.58 12.04
C TRP A 453 -1.34 -14.89 13.25
N LEU A 454 -0.85 -16.13 13.27
CA LEU A 454 0.18 -16.59 14.18
C LEU A 454 1.52 -16.66 13.43
N GLN A 455 2.45 -15.77 13.78
CA GLN A 455 3.79 -15.76 13.21
C GLN A 455 4.72 -16.63 14.04
N ASP A 456 5.64 -17.34 13.39
CA ASP A 456 6.69 -18.06 14.08
C ASP A 456 7.62 -17.11 14.87
N SER A 457 8.39 -17.70 15.78
CA SER A 457 9.45 -17.01 16.50
C SER A 457 10.78 -17.67 16.18
N LEU A 458 11.87 -16.91 16.27
CA LEU A 458 13.22 -17.45 16.09
C LEU A 458 13.42 -18.67 16.98
N GLY A 459 13.68 -19.83 16.37
CA GLY A 459 13.78 -21.10 17.06
C GLY A 459 13.52 -22.29 16.15
N ILE A 460 13.35 -23.47 16.75
CA ILE A 460 13.19 -24.74 16.05
C ILE A 460 11.72 -25.19 15.92
N HIS A 461 10.75 -24.41 16.38
CA HIS A 461 9.37 -24.88 16.53
C HIS A 461 8.41 -24.41 15.44
N GLY A 462 8.63 -23.28 14.78
CA GLY A 462 7.67 -22.70 13.83
C GLY A 462 6.46 -22.08 14.54
N ALA A 463 5.28 -22.12 13.92
CA ALA A 463 4.03 -21.64 14.50
C ALA A 463 3.06 -22.80 14.81
N ASP A 464 2.60 -22.89 16.06
CA ASP A 464 1.63 -23.89 16.53
C ASP A 464 0.54 -23.17 17.33
N GLY A 465 -0.71 -23.35 16.91
CA GLY A 465 -1.84 -22.68 17.55
C GLY A 465 -3.16 -23.44 17.47
N SER A 466 -4.05 -23.05 18.37
CA SER A 466 -5.44 -23.47 18.35
C SER A 466 -6.38 -22.35 18.75
N VAL A 467 -7.59 -22.38 18.20
CA VAL A 467 -8.70 -21.52 18.60
C VAL A 467 -9.95 -22.36 18.86
N THR A 468 -10.72 -21.99 19.87
CA THR A 468 -12.01 -22.61 20.19
C THR A 468 -13.10 -21.55 20.15
N TYR A 469 -14.14 -21.81 19.36
CA TYR A 469 -15.34 -21.00 19.31
C TYR A 469 -16.54 -21.79 19.81
N SER A 470 -17.45 -21.13 20.52
CA SER A 470 -18.77 -21.66 20.81
C SER A 470 -19.73 -21.30 19.66
N ASN A 471 -20.44 -22.31 19.16
CA ASN A 471 -21.56 -22.19 18.24
C ASN A 471 -22.80 -22.75 18.96
N ASN A 472 -23.66 -21.86 19.46
CA ASN A 472 -24.86 -22.23 20.22
C ASN A 472 -24.60 -23.25 21.35
N GLY A 473 -23.54 -23.03 22.15
CA GLY A 473 -23.15 -23.90 23.26
C GLY A 473 -22.28 -25.10 22.87
N SER A 474 -22.15 -25.42 21.58
CA SER A 474 -21.22 -26.47 21.12
C SER A 474 -19.85 -25.88 20.81
N ASN A 475 -18.78 -26.53 21.28
CA ASN A 475 -17.42 -26.06 21.03
C ASN A 475 -16.86 -26.60 19.71
N ILE A 476 -16.33 -25.69 18.91
CA ILE A 476 -15.57 -25.97 17.70
C ILE A 476 -14.10 -25.67 18.01
N VAL A 477 -13.22 -26.66 17.88
CA VAL A 477 -11.77 -26.50 18.08
C VAL A 477 -11.07 -26.60 16.74
N LEU A 478 -10.28 -25.58 16.40
CA LEU A 478 -9.52 -25.47 15.15
C LEU A 478 -8.03 -25.42 15.50
N ASN A 479 -7.26 -26.40 15.06
CA ASN A 479 -5.81 -26.47 15.28
C ASN A 479 -5.07 -26.32 13.96
N PHE A 480 -3.94 -25.62 13.99
CA PHE A 480 -3.08 -25.37 12.84
C PHE A 480 -1.61 -25.28 13.30
N ASP A 481 -0.73 -25.90 12.52
CA ASP A 481 0.68 -26.03 12.83
C ASP A 481 1.50 -25.97 11.53
N CYS A 482 2.48 -25.07 11.52
CA CYS A 482 3.49 -24.89 10.48
C CYS A 482 4.86 -24.98 11.15
N PRO A 483 5.33 -26.20 11.44
CA PRO A 483 6.55 -26.37 12.22
C PRO A 483 7.79 -26.18 11.34
N THR A 484 8.96 -26.05 11.96
CA THR A 484 10.20 -26.14 11.19
C THR A 484 10.37 -27.54 10.57
N GLY A 485 11.14 -27.63 9.48
CA GLY A 485 11.17 -28.79 8.57
C GLY A 485 11.54 -30.17 9.14
N LEU A 486 11.73 -30.30 10.45
CA LEU A 486 11.79 -31.57 11.17
C LEU A 486 10.42 -32.23 11.37
N PHE A 487 9.34 -31.44 11.37
CA PHE A 487 7.97 -31.93 11.58
C PHE A 487 7.08 -31.61 10.38
N SER A 488 5.90 -32.25 10.33
CA SER A 488 4.94 -32.04 9.24
C SER A 488 3.89 -31.01 9.60
N ASN A 489 3.47 -30.19 8.63
CA ASN A 489 2.33 -29.31 8.80
C ASN A 489 1.08 -30.09 9.23
N LYS A 490 0.26 -29.49 10.10
CA LYS A 490 -0.96 -30.14 10.60
C LYS A 490 -2.11 -29.15 10.66
N VAL A 491 -3.29 -29.61 10.22
CA VAL A 491 -4.57 -28.93 10.44
C VAL A 491 -5.55 -29.97 10.96
N SER A 492 -6.31 -29.63 11.99
CA SER A 492 -7.37 -30.51 12.49
C SER A 492 -8.53 -29.70 13.05
N VAL A 493 -9.73 -30.28 12.95
CA VAL A 493 -10.98 -29.70 13.42
C VAL A 493 -11.67 -30.67 14.37
N THR A 494 -12.31 -30.14 15.40
CA THR A 494 -13.26 -30.86 16.26
C THR A 494 -14.55 -30.06 16.30
N GLY A 495 -15.69 -30.73 16.12
CA GLY A 495 -17.00 -30.09 16.02
C GLY A 495 -17.77 -30.60 14.78
N SER A 496 -19.10 -30.50 14.81
CA SER A 496 -19.94 -30.82 13.65
C SER A 496 -19.98 -29.67 12.65
N ASN A 497 -20.19 -29.98 11.37
CA ASN A 497 -20.36 -29.01 10.29
C ASN A 497 -19.18 -28.04 10.09
N VAL A 498 -17.95 -28.52 10.33
CA VAL A 498 -16.73 -27.75 10.07
C VAL A 498 -15.94 -28.46 8.98
N SER A 499 -15.59 -27.71 7.94
CA SER A 499 -14.63 -28.14 6.92
C SER A 499 -13.46 -27.16 6.88
N TYR A 500 -12.38 -27.54 6.21
CA TYR A 500 -11.29 -26.60 5.94
C TYR A 500 -10.69 -26.83 4.57
N ARG A 501 -10.00 -25.80 4.09
CA ARG A 501 -9.00 -25.93 3.04
C ARG A 501 -7.68 -25.33 3.49
N ALA A 502 -6.57 -25.87 3.01
CA ALA A 502 -5.25 -25.37 3.32
C ALA A 502 -4.37 -25.29 2.07
N LYS A 503 -3.41 -24.37 2.07
CA LYS A 503 -2.34 -24.28 1.07
C LYS A 503 -1.01 -23.94 1.72
N ILE A 504 0.06 -24.24 1.01
CA ILE A 504 1.43 -23.93 1.41
C ILE A 504 2.02 -22.90 0.45
N GLY A 505 2.43 -21.74 0.95
CA GLY A 505 2.90 -20.61 0.15
C GLY A 505 1.95 -20.27 -1.01
N ASN A 506 2.47 -20.34 -2.24
CA ASN A 506 1.70 -20.11 -3.49
C ASN A 506 1.10 -21.40 -4.08
N GLY A 507 1.14 -22.52 -3.34
CA GLY A 507 0.58 -23.79 -3.77
C GLY A 507 -0.95 -23.76 -3.87
N PRO A 508 -1.55 -24.78 -4.51
CA PRO A 508 -2.99 -24.88 -4.65
C PRO A 508 -3.68 -25.14 -3.31
N TRP A 509 -4.92 -24.67 -3.18
CA TRP A 509 -5.80 -25.03 -2.07
C TRP A 509 -6.19 -26.51 -2.11
N LYS A 510 -6.10 -27.19 -0.96
CA LYS A 510 -6.53 -28.58 -0.78
C LYS A 510 -7.65 -28.65 0.25
N ASN A 511 -8.74 -29.34 -0.09
CA ASN A 511 -9.88 -29.52 0.80
C ASN A 511 -9.59 -30.63 1.81
N ASN A 512 -9.87 -30.36 3.09
CA ASN A 512 -9.75 -31.27 4.23
C ASN A 512 -8.40 -32.02 4.28
N SER A 513 -7.33 -31.37 3.81
CA SER A 513 -5.98 -31.91 3.78
C SER A 513 -4.96 -30.77 3.75
N VAL A 514 -3.74 -31.05 4.16
CA VAL A 514 -2.61 -30.10 4.16
C VAL A 514 -1.37 -30.84 3.66
N ASP A 515 -0.54 -30.15 2.88
CA ASP A 515 0.75 -30.71 2.47
C ASP A 515 1.69 -30.83 3.67
N PRO A 516 2.34 -31.98 3.88
CA PRO A 516 3.16 -32.21 5.07
C PRO A 516 4.43 -31.36 5.09
N LYS A 517 4.83 -30.75 3.96
CA LYS A 517 6.08 -30.00 3.82
C LYS A 517 5.85 -28.66 3.11
N GLY A 518 6.76 -27.73 3.38
CA GLY A 518 6.78 -26.38 2.81
C GLY A 518 6.03 -25.39 3.69
N HIS A 519 6.29 -24.10 3.44
CA HIS A 519 5.86 -23.01 4.31
C HIS A 519 5.65 -21.72 3.49
N PRO A 520 4.91 -20.72 4.02
CA PRO A 520 4.09 -20.77 5.23
C PRO A 520 2.77 -21.52 5.00
N LEU A 521 1.99 -21.73 6.07
CA LEU A 521 0.68 -22.37 6.03
C LEU A 521 -0.44 -21.32 5.97
N SER A 522 -1.33 -21.45 5.00
CA SER A 522 -2.60 -20.73 4.97
C SER A 522 -3.76 -21.69 5.14
N VAL A 523 -4.72 -21.36 6.01
CA VAL A 523 -5.89 -22.20 6.30
C VAL A 523 -7.16 -21.36 6.26
N GLU A 524 -8.19 -21.89 5.62
CA GLU A 524 -9.54 -21.35 5.72
C GLU A 524 -10.49 -22.43 6.27
N PHE A 525 -11.06 -22.15 7.44
CA PHE A 525 -12.09 -22.98 8.06
C PHE A 525 -13.45 -22.45 7.66
N THR A 526 -14.38 -23.35 7.31
CA THR A 526 -15.78 -23.01 7.07
C THR A 526 -16.66 -23.71 8.09
N VAL A 527 -17.46 -22.93 8.82
CA VAL A 527 -18.48 -23.43 9.76
C VAL A 527 -19.84 -23.25 9.11
N SER A 528 -20.60 -24.34 8.95
CA SER A 528 -21.91 -24.37 8.28
C SER A 528 -23.09 -24.55 9.23
#